data_AF-X0S1K2-F1
#
_entry.id   AF-X0S1K2-F1
#
_cell.length_a   1.000
_cell.length_b   1.000
_cell.length_c   1.000
_cell.angle_alpha   90.00
_cell.angle_beta   90.00
_cell.angle_gamma   90.00
#
_symmetry.space_group_name_H-M   'P 1'
#
loop_
_entity.id
_entity.type
_entity.pdbx_description
1 polymer ?
#
loop_
_entity_poly.entity_id
_entity_poly.type
_entity_poly.pdbx_seq_one_letter_code
_entity_poly.pdbx_strand_id
1 'polypeptide(L)'
;MTQEEAIKLGESKWWEGQTNKEIIDFQLYEERLCLPFGVYHKAVEACLQRPVYTHEFADTEALKRELEGKEAAPQSPLESLQRVAPHLAGKIMMFNPNDPKD
;
A
#
# COMPACT_ATOMS: atom_id res chain seq x y z
N MET A 1 -4.55 -16.39 -6.41
CA MET A 1 -3.82 -17.63 -6.81
C MET A 1 -3.40 -18.45 -5.57
N THR A 2 -2.93 -19.70 -5.74
CA THR A 2 -2.29 -20.48 -4.66
C THR A 2 -0.88 -19.97 -4.36
N GLN A 3 -0.30 -20.39 -3.24
CA GLN A 3 1.07 -20.02 -2.87
C GLN A 3 2.10 -20.52 -3.90
N GLU A 4 1.97 -21.75 -4.37
CA GLU A 4 2.89 -22.34 -5.33
C GLU A 4 2.85 -21.62 -6.68
N GLU A 5 1.65 -21.23 -7.13
CA GLU A 5 1.48 -20.44 -8.35
C GLU A 5 2.11 -19.05 -8.20
N ALA A 6 1.95 -18.39 -7.05
CA ALA A 6 2.58 -17.10 -6.79
C ALA A 6 4.11 -17.16 -6.81
N ILE A 7 4.68 -18.23 -6.25
CA ILE A 7 6.14 -18.47 -6.28
C ILE A 7 6.60 -18.68 -7.72
N LYS A 8 5.97 -19.60 -8.47
CA LYS A 8 6.33 -19.88 -9.87
C LYS A 8 6.21 -18.65 -10.75
N LEU A 9 5.15 -17.86 -10.57
CA LEU A 9 4.96 -16.62 -11.31
C LEU A 9 6.04 -15.60 -10.91
N GLY A 10 6.36 -15.48 -9.63
CA GLY A 10 7.48 -14.69 -9.13
C GLY A 10 8.82 -15.06 -9.77
N GLU A 11 9.14 -16.35 -9.85
CA GLU A 11 10.37 -16.85 -10.44
C GLU A 11 10.46 -16.58 -11.96
N SER A 12 9.32 -16.50 -12.65
CA SER A 12 9.25 -16.19 -14.08
C SER A 12 9.63 -14.75 -14.42
N LYS A 13 9.67 -13.85 -13.42
CA LYS A 13 9.97 -12.42 -13.61
C LYS A 13 9.03 -11.70 -14.59
N TRP A 14 7.76 -12.10 -14.61
CA TRP A 14 6.75 -11.60 -15.54
C TRP A 14 6.65 -10.06 -15.63
N TRP A 15 7.06 -9.34 -14.58
CA TRP A 15 7.04 -7.88 -14.51
C TRP A 15 8.18 -7.17 -15.29
N GLU A 16 9.29 -7.84 -15.66
CA GLU A 16 10.48 -7.16 -16.21
C GLU A 16 10.23 -6.47 -17.58
N GLY A 17 9.15 -6.79 -18.28
CA GLY A 17 8.72 -6.13 -19.51
C GLY A 17 7.41 -5.35 -19.41
N GLN A 18 6.83 -5.24 -18.22
CA GLN A 18 5.53 -4.63 -17.99
C GLN A 18 5.66 -3.15 -17.63
N THR A 19 4.67 -2.36 -18.01
CA THR A 19 4.51 -0.99 -17.51
C THR A 19 4.08 -1.00 -16.04
N ASN A 20 4.30 0.10 -15.32
CA ASN A 20 3.80 0.26 -13.95
C ASN A 20 2.29 0.00 -13.87
N LYS A 21 1.53 0.44 -14.88
CA LYS A 21 0.09 0.23 -14.96
C LYS A 21 -0.26 -1.26 -15.06
N GLU A 22 0.39 -2.01 -15.94
CA GLU A 22 0.15 -3.45 -16.08
C GLU A 22 0.52 -4.22 -14.81
N ILE A 23 1.61 -3.81 -14.14
CA ILE A 23 2.00 -4.40 -12.85
C ILE A 23 0.91 -4.20 -11.81
N ILE A 24 0.39 -2.98 -11.66
CA ILE A 24 -0.63 -2.71 -10.64
C ILE A 24 -1.99 -3.32 -11.00
N ASP A 25 -2.39 -3.30 -12.27
CA ASP A 25 -3.67 -3.85 -12.73
C ASP A 25 -3.74 -5.36 -12.45
N PHE A 26 -2.59 -6.02 -12.33
CA PHE A 26 -2.48 -7.41 -11.88
C PHE A 26 -2.26 -7.54 -10.37
N GLN A 27 -1.12 -7.07 -9.83
CA GLN A 27 -0.71 -7.37 -8.46
C GLN A 27 -1.66 -6.76 -7.42
N LEU A 28 -2.25 -5.59 -7.67
CA LEU A 28 -3.14 -4.94 -6.71
C LEU A 28 -4.42 -5.75 -6.46
N TYR A 29 -4.84 -6.55 -7.45
CA TYR A 29 -6.04 -7.39 -7.40
C TYR A 29 -5.74 -8.86 -7.05
N GLU A 30 -4.47 -9.21 -6.87
CA GLU A 30 -4.03 -10.52 -6.39
C GLU A 30 -3.63 -10.45 -4.92
N GLU A 31 -4.18 -11.36 -4.10
CA GLU A 31 -3.92 -11.41 -2.66
C GLU A 31 -2.46 -11.77 -2.34
N ARG A 32 -1.83 -12.60 -3.19
CA ARG A 32 -0.47 -13.07 -2.97
C ARG A 32 0.54 -12.23 -3.73
N LEU A 33 1.56 -11.76 -3.03
CA LEU A 33 2.69 -11.07 -3.65
C LEU A 33 3.46 -12.05 -4.56
N CYS A 34 3.51 -11.73 -5.86
CA CYS A 34 4.12 -12.56 -6.91
C CYS A 34 5.19 -11.80 -7.72
N LEU A 35 5.74 -10.73 -7.13
CA LEU A 35 6.92 -10.01 -7.59
C LEU A 35 7.64 -9.36 -6.38
N PRO A 36 8.88 -8.86 -6.51
CA PRO A 36 9.55 -8.16 -5.42
C PRO A 36 8.74 -6.96 -4.93
N PHE A 37 8.52 -6.86 -3.61
CA PHE A 37 7.72 -5.79 -3.02
C PHE A 37 8.20 -4.39 -3.45
N GLY A 38 9.51 -4.17 -3.56
CA GLY A 38 10.05 -2.89 -4.01
C GLY A 38 9.71 -2.52 -5.45
N VAL A 39 9.45 -3.49 -6.33
CA VAL A 39 8.98 -3.23 -7.71
C VAL A 39 7.50 -2.87 -7.67
N TYR A 40 6.71 -3.65 -6.94
CA TYR A 40 5.28 -3.39 -6.74
C TYR A 40 5.04 -2.01 -6.12
N HIS A 41 5.73 -1.69 -5.04
CA HIS A 41 5.62 -0.42 -4.33
C HIS A 41 5.93 0.76 -5.26
N LYS A 42 7.03 0.71 -6.02
CA LYS A 42 7.36 1.74 -7.00
C LYS A 42 6.31 1.88 -8.11
N ALA A 43 5.72 0.78 -8.56
CA ALA A 43 4.67 0.81 -9.58
C ALA A 43 3.41 1.51 -9.04
N VAL A 44 3.03 1.25 -7.79
CA VAL A 44 1.90 1.94 -7.13
C VAL A 44 2.18 3.43 -6.97
N GLU A 45 3.35 3.81 -6.45
CA GLU A 45 3.73 5.23 -6.32
C GLU A 45 3.73 5.96 -7.68
N ALA A 46 4.23 5.29 -8.72
CA ALA A 46 4.24 5.83 -10.07
C ALA A 46 2.84 5.98 -10.65
N CYS A 47 1.88 5.13 -10.31
CA CYS A 47 0.52 5.25 -10.82
C CYS A 47 -0.32 6.25 -10.02
N LEU A 48 -0.15 6.31 -8.70
CA LEU A 48 -0.83 7.28 -7.83
C LEU A 48 -0.16 8.66 -7.83
N GLN A 49 1.03 8.78 -8.41
CA GLN A 49 1.80 10.04 -8.51
C GLN A 49 2.09 10.68 -7.14
N ARG A 50 2.27 9.85 -6.11
CA ARG A 50 2.65 10.28 -4.76
C ARG A 50 3.48 9.20 -4.04
N PRO A 51 4.23 9.57 -3.00
CA PRO A 51 4.77 8.60 -2.07
C PRO A 51 3.64 7.79 -1.42
N VAL A 52 3.87 6.48 -1.26
CA VAL A 52 2.95 5.56 -0.58
C VAL A 52 3.72 4.89 0.54
N TYR A 53 3.14 4.83 1.72
CA TYR A 53 3.79 4.20 2.85
C TYR A 53 3.50 2.69 2.89
N THR A 54 4.45 1.90 3.41
CA THR A 54 4.33 0.45 3.47
C THR A 54 3.08 -0.03 4.22
N HIS A 55 2.62 0.70 5.24
CA HIS A 55 1.39 0.34 5.97
C HIS A 55 0.11 0.56 5.16
N GLU A 56 0.12 1.41 4.12
CA GLU A 56 -1.05 1.59 3.24
C GLU A 56 -1.34 0.31 2.45
N PHE A 57 -0.34 -0.54 2.21
CA PHE A 57 -0.52 -1.85 1.56
C PHE A 57 -1.26 -2.87 2.43
N ALA A 58 -1.50 -2.57 3.71
CA ALA A 58 -2.38 -3.39 4.55
C ALA A 58 -3.87 -3.19 4.22
N ASP A 59 -4.23 -2.09 3.56
CA ASP A 59 -5.57 -1.83 3.01
C ASP A 59 -5.47 -1.60 1.50
N THR A 60 -5.31 -2.70 0.76
CA THR A 60 -5.24 -2.65 -0.71
C THR A 60 -6.54 -2.14 -1.35
N GLU A 61 -7.67 -2.24 -0.65
CA GLU A 61 -8.95 -1.70 -1.14
C GLU A 61 -8.96 -0.17 -1.14
N ALA A 62 -8.33 0.48 -0.14
CA ALA A 62 -8.14 1.93 -0.17
C ALA A 62 -7.28 2.37 -1.36
N LEU A 63 -6.19 1.66 -1.64
CA LEU A 63 -5.32 1.95 -2.80
C LEU A 63 -6.06 1.76 -4.13
N LYS A 64 -6.91 0.72 -4.25
CA LYS A 64 -7.78 0.52 -5.44
C LYS A 64 -8.76 1.67 -5.62
N ARG A 65 -9.45 2.10 -4.55
CA ARG A 65 -10.41 3.21 -4.62
C ARG A 65 -9.73 4.52 -4.99
N GLU A 66 -8.51 4.77 -4.53
CA GLU A 66 -7.72 5.94 -4.92
C GLU A 66 -7.35 5.88 -6.41
N LEU A 67 -6.86 4.73 -6.88
CA LEU A 67 -6.51 4.53 -8.30
C LEU A 67 -7.73 4.74 -9.22
N GLU A 68 -8.90 4.31 -8.78
CA GLU A 68 -10.17 4.49 -9.48
C GLU A 68 -10.75 5.91 -9.36
N GLY A 69 -10.10 6.80 -8.61
CA GLY A 69 -10.57 8.17 -8.36
C GLY A 69 -11.80 8.26 -7.47
N LYS A 70 -12.15 7.19 -6.74
CA LYS A 70 -13.31 7.11 -5.83
C LYS A 70 -13.01 7.63 -4.43
N GLU A 71 -11.74 7.63 -4.03
CA GLU A 71 -11.29 8.12 -2.73
C GLU A 71 -10.06 9.02 -2.91
N ALA A 72 -9.95 10.07 -2.11
CA ALA A 72 -8.78 10.94 -2.12
C ALA A 72 -7.63 10.34 -1.31
N ALA A 73 -6.40 10.60 -1.77
CA ALA A 73 -5.18 10.30 -1.05
C ALA A 73 -5.23 10.85 0.40
N PRO A 74 -4.68 10.13 1.38
CA PRO A 74 -4.47 10.67 2.71
C PRO A 74 -3.58 11.92 2.63
N GLN A 75 -3.95 12.96 3.37
CA GLN A 75 -3.24 14.24 3.38
C GLN A 75 -1.97 14.19 4.25
N SER A 76 -1.83 13.18 5.11
CA SER A 76 -0.67 13.01 5.97
C SER A 76 -0.38 11.54 6.30
N PRO A 77 0.86 11.21 6.73
CA PRO A 77 1.20 9.88 7.21
C PRO A 77 0.32 9.47 8.40
N LEU A 78 0.01 10.40 9.30
CA LEU A 78 -0.86 10.14 10.45
C LEU A 78 -2.26 9.74 10.01
N GLU A 79 -2.84 10.45 9.03
CA GLU A 79 -4.15 10.11 8.50
C GLU A 79 -4.16 8.72 7.86
N SER A 80 -3.14 8.38 7.08
CA SER A 80 -3.02 7.03 6.49
C SER A 80 -2.94 5.93 7.56
N LEU A 81 -2.22 6.15 8.66
CA LEU A 81 -2.16 5.22 9.79
C LEU A 81 -3.52 5.09 10.50
N GLN A 82 -4.25 6.20 10.66
CA GLN A 82 -5.57 6.20 11.28
C GLN A 82 -6.58 5.41 10.45
N ARG A 83 -6.49 5.44 9.11
CA ARG A 83 -7.34 4.63 8.21
C ARG A 83 -7.08 3.13 8.39
N VAL A 84 -5.81 2.72 8.43
CA VAL A 84 -5.41 1.32 8.50
C VAL A 84 -5.56 0.72 9.91
N ALA A 85 -5.34 1.52 10.95
CA ALA A 85 -5.37 1.08 12.34
C ALA A 85 -6.17 2.06 13.23
N PRO A 86 -7.49 2.18 13.04
CA PRO A 86 -8.33 3.18 13.73
C PRO A 86 -8.31 3.01 15.26
N HIS A 87 -8.13 1.78 15.74
CA HIS A 87 -8.01 1.46 17.17
C HIS A 87 -6.74 2.02 17.83
N LEU A 88 -5.73 2.42 17.05
CA LEU A 88 -4.49 3.04 17.55
C LEU A 88 -4.57 4.57 17.59
N ALA A 89 -5.51 5.18 16.86
CA ALA A 89 -5.65 6.63 16.76
C ALA A 89 -5.87 7.30 18.13
N GLY A 90 -6.64 6.67 19.02
CA GLY A 90 -6.90 7.16 20.37
C GLY A 90 -5.69 7.17 21.30
N LYS A 91 -4.67 6.33 21.06
CA LYS A 91 -3.43 6.30 21.87
C LYS A 91 -2.42 7.37 21.43
N ILE A 92 -2.40 7.71 20.13
CA ILE A 92 -1.46 8.71 19.58
C ILE A 92 -1.87 10.13 19.99
N MET A 93 -3.18 10.43 20.06
CA MET A 93 -3.66 11.75 20.52
C MET A 93 -3.42 12.03 22.02
N MET A 94 -3.07 11.02 22.81
CA MET A 94 -2.78 11.17 24.24
C MET A 94 -1.31 11.51 24.54
N PHE A 95 -0.47 11.69 23.52
CA PHE A 95 0.92 12.09 23.70
C PHE A 95 1.10 13.55 23.27
N ASN A 96 0.84 14.48 24.18
CA ASN A 96 1.26 15.87 24.01
C ASN A 96 2.72 16.00 24.50
N PRO A 97 3.69 16.33 23.64
CA PRO A 97 5.09 16.46 24.04
C PRO A 97 5.35 17.60 25.03
N ASN A 98 4.36 18.47 25.27
CA ASN A 98 4.38 19.51 26.30
C ASN A 98 3.66 19.13 27.60
N ASP A 99 3.11 17.91 27.71
CA ASP A 99 2.57 17.48 28.99
C ASP A 99 3.73 17.33 29.98
N PRO A 100 3.64 17.96 31.17
CA PRO A 100 4.67 17.81 32.19
C PRO A 100 4.77 16.33 32.57
N LYS A 101 6.00 15.83 32.62
CA LYS A 101 6.27 14.48 33.14
C LYS A 101 6.07 14.53 34.65
N ASP A 102 5.05 13.83 35.14
CA ASP A 102 4.89 13.52 36.56
C ASP A 102 6.07 12.71 37.10
#